data_AF-A0A9P1BHJ9-F1
#
_entry.id   AF-A0A9P1BHJ9-F1
#
_cell.length_a   1.000
_cell.length_b   1.000
_cell.length_c   1.000
_cell.angle_alpha   90.00
_cell.angle_beta   90.00
_cell.angle_gamma   90.00
#
_symmetry.space_group_name_H-M   'P 1'
#
loop_
_entity.id
_entity.type
_entity.pdbx_description
1 polymer ?
#
loop_
_entity_poly.entity_id
_entity_poly.type
_entity_poly.pdbx_seq_one_letter_code
_entity_poly.pdbx_strand_id
1 'polypeptide(L)'
;MQSAIHTLQRREQIVPAEPFQDLRADRNLVEEAVRRNGGDALQYATEELRNEPKLVMQALEAPKGSSKALAFSAKLAADRTFVIQVLEKDGLSLQYVAPSLKADPSVVLVALQQNGESLQFAPDKFRESRKVVEVAVKQNPKAVRFASESLREDEEFVKEVAEIDGSVLQFASETLCGNWRVASKAVAQSWEALPFEQVDGGLSREVLLGSVKQDWRAIKEILQKSPVPQDFLVEAAAINPEIVRAQQLRGNKEVALTALSLNGLMLHYLLPDLRADPELASVAIRQNPDAMGEVHPCLRREKDLLNIQTEGLARRARLELRRMKAEAAAAEAAQAMQEAIVPDADTAADAAENAAADAAADEA
;
A
#
# COMPACT_ATOMS: atom_id res chain seq x y z
N MET A 1 -69.13 -25.61 60.33
CA MET A 1 -69.17 -24.18 59.97
C MET A 1 -68.01 -23.34 60.52
N GLN A 2 -67.31 -23.73 61.60
CA GLN A 2 -66.17 -22.96 62.13
C GLN A 2 -64.84 -23.16 61.38
N SER A 3 -64.65 -24.26 60.63
CA SER A 3 -63.42 -24.48 59.84
C SER A 3 -63.36 -23.68 58.53
N ALA A 4 -64.48 -23.10 58.08
CA ALA A 4 -64.54 -22.33 56.83
C ALA A 4 -64.30 -20.82 57.05
N ILE A 5 -64.43 -20.35 58.29
CA ILE A 5 -64.26 -18.93 58.65
C ILE A 5 -62.77 -18.61 58.87
N HIS A 6 -61.98 -19.56 59.38
CA HIS A 6 -60.54 -19.37 59.58
C HIS A 6 -59.74 -19.36 58.26
N THR A 7 -60.28 -19.92 57.19
CA THR A 7 -59.64 -19.90 55.86
C THR A 7 -59.89 -18.59 55.11
N LEU A 8 -60.93 -17.85 55.47
CA LEU A 8 -61.29 -16.57 54.83
C LEU A 8 -60.60 -15.35 55.46
N GLN A 9 -60.15 -15.43 56.71
CA GLN A 9 -59.35 -14.37 57.35
C GLN A 9 -57.88 -14.32 56.90
N ARG A 10 -57.43 -15.27 56.08
CA ARG A 10 -56.08 -15.24 55.48
C ARG A 10 -56.03 -14.58 54.10
N ARG A 11 -57.16 -14.04 53.61
CA ARG A 11 -57.31 -13.50 52.25
C ARG A 11 -57.46 -11.97 52.18
N GLU A 12 -57.18 -11.26 53.27
CA GLU A 12 -57.15 -9.79 53.32
C GLU A 12 -55.79 -9.25 53.77
N GLN A 13 -54.70 -9.86 53.30
CA GLN A 13 -53.46 -9.10 53.10
C GLN A 13 -53.38 -8.73 51.63
N ILE A 14 -54.15 -7.72 51.25
CA ILE A 14 -53.84 -6.92 50.07
C ILE A 14 -52.54 -6.20 50.44
N VAL A 15 -51.41 -6.84 50.13
CA VAL A 15 -50.11 -6.17 50.09
C VAL A 15 -50.32 -5.00 49.12
N PRO A 16 -50.08 -3.74 49.52
CA PRO A 16 -50.19 -2.63 48.58
C PRO A 16 -49.25 -2.97 47.42
N ALA A 17 -49.79 -3.00 46.20
CA ALA A 17 -48.98 -3.23 45.01
C ALA A 17 -47.87 -2.18 45.04
N GLU A 18 -46.63 -2.62 45.29
CA GLU A 18 -45.48 -1.73 45.17
C GLU A 18 -45.57 -1.11 43.77
N PRO A 19 -45.33 0.21 43.63
CA PRO A 19 -45.33 0.82 42.32
C PRO A 19 -44.33 0.04 41.47
N PHE A 20 -44.79 -0.55 40.35
CA PHE A 20 -43.92 -1.29 39.44
C PHE A 20 -42.70 -0.41 39.15
N GLN A 21 -41.54 -0.80 39.70
CA GLN A 21 -40.30 -0.10 39.41
C GLN A 21 -40.08 -0.20 37.90
N ASP A 22 -39.99 0.94 37.24
CA ASP A 22 -39.64 0.95 35.83
C ASP A 22 -38.19 0.49 35.71
N LEU A 23 -38.01 -0.79 35.40
CA LEU A 23 -36.70 -1.41 35.22
C LEU A 23 -35.87 -0.72 34.13
N ARG A 24 -36.52 0.03 33.22
CA ARG A 24 -35.84 0.83 32.20
C ARG A 24 -35.15 2.07 32.77
N ALA A 25 -35.58 2.52 33.95
CA ALA A 25 -35.02 3.63 34.70
C ALA A 25 -33.99 3.17 35.75
N ASP A 26 -33.88 1.85 36.00
CA ASP A 26 -32.88 1.31 36.91
C ASP A 26 -31.48 1.39 36.27
N ARG A 27 -30.70 2.36 36.75
CA ARG A 27 -29.32 2.61 36.31
C ARG A 27 -28.44 1.38 36.35
N ASN A 28 -28.48 0.62 37.44
CA ASN A 28 -27.57 -0.53 37.63
C ASN A 28 -27.90 -1.64 36.64
N LEU A 29 -29.20 -1.87 36.41
CA LEU A 29 -29.66 -2.85 35.45
C LEU A 29 -29.27 -2.46 34.01
N VAL A 30 -29.45 -1.18 33.66
CA VAL A 30 -29.10 -0.66 32.33
C VAL A 30 -27.58 -0.72 32.11
N GLU A 31 -26.76 -0.30 33.08
CA GLU A 31 -25.29 -0.38 33.00
C GLU A 31 -24.82 -1.84 32.81
N GLU A 32 -25.38 -2.79 33.55
CA GLU A 32 -25.05 -4.21 33.39
C GLU A 32 -25.50 -4.77 32.04
N ALA A 33 -26.66 -4.34 31.54
CA ALA A 33 -27.15 -4.73 30.22
C ALA A 33 -26.24 -4.18 29.11
N VAL A 34 -25.82 -2.92 29.20
CA VAL A 34 -24.85 -2.29 28.30
C VAL A 34 -23.52 -3.04 28.32
N ARG A 35 -23.02 -3.43 29.50
CA ARG A 35 -21.77 -4.18 29.63
C ARG A 35 -21.82 -5.54 28.93
N ARG A 36 -22.93 -6.27 29.05
CA ARG A 36 -23.09 -7.63 28.50
C ARG A 36 -23.47 -7.67 27.01
N ASN A 37 -24.31 -6.73 26.60
CA ASN A 37 -24.97 -6.74 25.29
C ASN A 37 -24.58 -5.56 24.40
N GLY A 38 -23.80 -4.60 24.89
CA GLY A 38 -23.29 -3.46 24.13
C GLY A 38 -24.29 -2.33 23.93
N GLY A 39 -24.03 -1.51 22.91
CA GLY A 39 -24.79 -0.30 22.58
C GLY A 39 -26.29 -0.50 22.36
N ASP A 40 -26.70 -1.67 21.86
CA ASP A 40 -28.10 -1.99 21.57
C ASP A 40 -28.99 -2.09 22.81
N ALA A 41 -28.41 -2.28 24.00
CA ALA A 41 -29.17 -2.31 25.26
C ALA A 41 -29.84 -0.96 25.56
N LEU A 42 -29.25 0.15 25.10
CA LEU A 42 -29.75 1.51 25.35
C LEU A 42 -31.13 1.77 24.75
N GLN A 43 -31.55 1.03 23.73
CA GLN A 43 -32.88 1.19 23.13
C GLN A 43 -34.03 0.97 24.13
N TYR A 44 -33.77 0.16 25.18
CA TYR A 44 -34.76 -0.19 26.21
C TYR A 44 -34.71 0.74 27.43
N ALA A 45 -33.65 1.52 27.61
CA ALA A 45 -33.52 2.44 28.74
C ALA A 45 -34.50 3.62 28.63
N THR A 46 -34.74 4.35 29.72
CA THR A 46 -35.48 5.62 29.66
C THR A 46 -34.71 6.69 28.89
N GLU A 47 -35.42 7.72 28.41
CA GLU A 47 -34.79 8.82 27.67
C GLU A 47 -33.72 9.55 28.49
N GLU A 48 -33.91 9.65 29.80
CA GLU A 48 -32.96 10.25 30.75
C GLU A 48 -31.62 9.52 30.72
N LEU A 49 -31.63 8.18 30.84
CA LEU A 49 -30.42 7.36 30.81
C LEU A 49 -29.79 7.33 29.41
N ARG A 50 -30.59 7.28 28.34
CA ARG A 50 -30.06 7.36 26.96
C ARG A 50 -29.33 8.68 26.71
N ASN A 51 -29.73 9.74 27.37
CA ASN A 51 -29.13 11.06 27.24
C ASN A 51 -27.95 11.29 28.21
N GLU A 52 -27.54 10.29 29.00
CA GLU A 52 -26.33 10.40 29.83
C GLU A 52 -25.06 10.16 29.00
N PRO A 53 -24.17 11.17 28.82
CA PRO A 53 -22.96 11.04 28.00
C PRO A 53 -22.04 9.90 28.46
N LYS A 54 -21.89 9.72 29.78
CA LYS A 54 -21.02 8.70 30.36
C LYS A 54 -21.50 7.29 30.04
N LEU A 55 -22.81 7.05 30.14
CA LEU A 55 -23.40 5.76 29.86
C LEU A 55 -23.31 5.42 28.37
N VAL A 56 -23.56 6.39 27.49
CA VAL A 56 -23.40 6.20 26.05
C VAL A 56 -21.95 5.93 25.67
N MET A 57 -20.98 6.61 26.28
CA MET A 57 -19.55 6.32 26.06
C MET A 57 -19.16 4.91 26.54
N GLN A 58 -19.64 4.48 27.71
CA GLN A 58 -19.44 3.10 28.16
C GLN A 58 -20.04 2.09 27.18
N ALA A 59 -21.20 2.42 26.59
CA ALA A 59 -21.85 1.57 25.62
C ALA A 59 -21.10 1.47 24.28
N LEU A 60 -20.40 2.53 23.89
CA LEU A 60 -19.51 2.54 22.73
C LEU A 60 -18.22 1.75 22.99
N GLU A 61 -17.68 1.84 24.21
CA GLU A 61 -16.42 1.19 24.61
C GLU A 61 -16.56 -0.28 25.02
N ALA A 62 -17.79 -0.75 25.23
CA ALA A 62 -18.04 -2.14 25.60
C ALA A 62 -17.46 -3.12 24.55
N PRO A 63 -17.12 -4.37 24.92
CA PRO A 63 -16.59 -5.35 23.97
C PRO A 63 -17.54 -5.68 22.80
N LYS A 64 -18.85 -5.50 23.01
CA LYS A 64 -19.90 -5.58 21.98
C LYS A 64 -20.46 -4.20 21.62
N GLY A 65 -19.67 -3.16 21.87
CA GLY A 65 -20.04 -1.78 21.64
C GLY A 65 -20.36 -1.55 20.17
N SER A 66 -21.36 -0.71 19.93
CA SER A 66 -21.82 -0.37 18.59
C SER A 66 -22.02 1.13 18.54
N SER A 67 -21.52 1.77 17.49
CA SER A 67 -21.75 3.19 17.20
C SER A 67 -23.23 3.55 17.13
N LYS A 68 -24.09 2.56 16.95
CA LYS A 68 -25.56 2.66 17.05
C LYS A 68 -26.06 3.13 18.42
N ALA A 69 -25.24 3.03 19.48
CA ALA A 69 -25.54 3.63 20.78
C ALA A 69 -25.94 5.11 20.66
N LEU A 70 -25.27 5.86 19.77
CA LEU A 70 -25.56 7.27 19.51
C LEU A 70 -26.95 7.47 18.87
N ALA A 71 -27.45 6.48 18.13
CA ALA A 71 -28.76 6.55 17.47
C ALA A 71 -29.93 6.62 18.48
N PHE A 72 -29.72 6.14 19.71
CA PHE A 72 -30.76 6.10 20.74
C PHE A 72 -30.87 7.41 21.54
N SER A 73 -29.99 8.38 21.29
CA SER A 73 -30.02 9.71 21.91
C SER A 73 -30.00 10.81 20.85
N ALA A 74 -31.17 11.35 20.53
CA ALA A 74 -31.27 12.50 19.63
C ALA A 74 -30.54 13.75 20.19
N LYS A 75 -30.54 13.91 21.52
CA LYS A 75 -29.88 15.03 22.20
C LYS A 75 -28.37 14.95 22.07
N LEU A 76 -27.76 13.80 22.35
CA LEU A 76 -26.31 13.61 22.25
C LEU A 76 -25.85 13.53 20.79
N ALA A 77 -26.65 12.97 19.89
CA ALA A 77 -26.37 12.99 18.46
C ALA A 77 -26.35 14.41 17.86
N ALA A 78 -26.98 15.39 18.53
CA ALA A 78 -26.96 16.81 18.17
C ALA A 78 -25.97 17.63 19.02
N ASP A 79 -25.31 17.04 20.02
CA ASP A 79 -24.27 17.70 20.81
C ASP A 79 -22.93 17.60 20.07
N ARG A 80 -22.50 18.73 19.52
CA ARG A 80 -21.25 18.82 18.74
C ARG A 80 -20.04 18.31 19.50
N THR A 81 -19.91 18.65 20.80
CA THR A 81 -18.72 18.32 21.59
C THR A 81 -18.65 16.82 21.85
N PHE A 82 -19.79 16.22 22.17
CA PHE A 82 -19.90 14.79 22.38
C PHE A 82 -19.70 14.00 21.08
N VAL A 83 -20.33 14.43 19.99
CA VAL A 83 -20.20 13.81 18.67
C VAL A 83 -18.75 13.77 18.20
N ILE A 84 -17.99 14.87 18.37
CA ILE A 84 -16.57 14.88 17.99
C ILE A 84 -15.78 13.81 18.76
N GLN A 85 -15.98 13.69 20.08
CA GLN A 85 -15.32 12.66 20.89
C GLN A 85 -15.67 11.23 20.44
N VAL A 86 -16.91 11.02 20.00
CA VAL A 86 -17.34 9.71 19.46
C VAL A 86 -16.68 9.44 18.11
N LEU A 87 -16.64 10.42 17.20
CA LEU A 87 -16.04 10.29 15.87
C LEU A 87 -14.52 10.11 15.90
N GLU A 88 -13.83 10.71 16.87
CA GLU A 88 -12.40 10.49 17.10
C GLU A 88 -12.07 9.03 17.47
N LYS A 89 -13.03 8.32 18.08
CA LYS A 89 -12.88 6.89 18.42
C LYS A 89 -13.35 5.97 17.31
N ASP A 90 -14.49 6.29 16.70
CA ASP A 90 -15.07 5.53 15.59
C ASP A 90 -15.71 6.47 14.56
N GLY A 91 -15.00 6.71 13.45
CA GLY A 91 -15.45 7.57 12.37
C GLY A 91 -16.71 7.06 11.67
N LEU A 92 -17.01 5.74 11.72
CA LEU A 92 -18.25 5.19 11.14
C LEU A 92 -19.50 5.63 11.92
N SER A 93 -19.34 6.11 13.15
CA SER A 93 -20.42 6.71 13.95
C SER A 93 -21.07 7.91 13.27
N LEU A 94 -20.45 8.49 12.23
CA LEU A 94 -21.06 9.52 11.39
C LEU A 94 -22.43 9.09 10.86
N GLN A 95 -22.72 7.79 10.73
CA GLN A 95 -24.04 7.28 10.37
C GLN A 95 -25.16 7.75 11.33
N TYR A 96 -24.87 7.92 12.62
CA TYR A 96 -25.87 8.18 13.66
C TYR A 96 -25.91 9.62 14.16
N VAL A 97 -25.00 10.47 13.67
CA VAL A 97 -24.95 11.90 14.00
C VAL A 97 -26.19 12.63 13.47
N ALA A 98 -26.67 13.65 14.18
CA ALA A 98 -27.81 14.44 13.75
C ALA A 98 -27.56 15.12 12.38
N PRO A 99 -28.57 15.22 11.50
CA PRO A 99 -28.40 15.81 10.16
C PRO A 99 -27.80 17.22 10.15
N SER A 100 -28.10 18.04 11.17
CA SER A 100 -27.55 19.40 11.33
C SER A 100 -26.03 19.38 11.49
N LEU A 101 -25.48 18.43 12.26
CA LEU A 101 -24.04 18.28 12.46
C LEU A 101 -23.37 17.54 11.31
N LYS A 102 -24.06 16.59 10.65
CA LYS A 102 -23.54 15.98 9.41
C LYS A 102 -23.37 17.00 8.29
N ALA A 103 -24.10 18.12 8.33
CA ALA A 103 -23.95 19.21 7.38
C ALA A 103 -22.75 20.12 7.69
N ASP A 104 -22.12 20.01 8.86
CA ASP A 104 -20.94 20.77 9.26
C ASP A 104 -19.66 20.10 8.70
N PRO A 105 -18.89 20.78 7.84
CA PRO A 105 -17.65 20.24 7.28
C PRO A 105 -16.65 19.83 8.36
N SER A 106 -16.56 20.56 9.48
CA SER A 106 -15.60 20.28 10.54
C SER A 106 -15.88 18.94 11.23
N VAL A 107 -17.15 18.59 11.41
CA VAL A 107 -17.57 17.31 12.01
C VAL A 107 -17.29 16.16 11.05
N VAL A 108 -17.61 16.32 9.77
CA VAL A 108 -17.37 15.28 8.75
C VAL A 108 -15.88 15.01 8.58
N LEU A 109 -15.03 16.05 8.58
CA LEU A 109 -13.58 15.90 8.43
C LEU A 109 -12.95 15.08 9.57
N VAL A 110 -13.41 15.25 10.82
CA VAL A 110 -12.95 14.42 11.95
C VAL A 110 -13.24 12.95 11.70
N ALA A 111 -14.45 12.62 11.23
CA ALA A 111 -14.83 11.24 10.90
C ALA A 111 -13.95 10.64 9.78
N LEU A 112 -13.71 11.42 8.72
CA LEU A 112 -12.91 10.99 7.57
C LEU A 112 -11.43 10.77 7.93
N GLN A 113 -10.87 11.64 8.77
CA GLN A 113 -9.51 11.51 9.27
C GLN A 113 -9.35 10.27 10.15
N GLN A 114 -10.38 9.90 10.92
CA GLN A 114 -10.37 8.67 11.70
C GLN A 114 -10.49 7.44 10.78
N ASN A 115 -11.48 7.44 9.88
CA ASN A 115 -11.73 6.36 8.93
C ASN A 115 -12.31 6.92 7.62
N GLY A 116 -11.53 6.80 6.53
CA GLY A 116 -11.93 7.28 5.21
C GLY A 116 -13.23 6.67 4.69
N GLU A 117 -13.60 5.47 5.12
CA GLU A 117 -14.87 4.84 4.71
C GLU A 117 -16.11 5.49 5.31
N SER A 118 -15.95 6.37 6.30
CA SER A 118 -17.06 7.17 6.83
C SER A 118 -17.67 8.12 5.78
N LEU A 119 -16.97 8.37 4.66
CA LEU A 119 -17.48 9.13 3.51
C LEU A 119 -18.82 8.60 3.00
N GLN A 120 -19.09 7.29 3.14
CA GLN A 120 -20.36 6.68 2.75
C GLN A 120 -21.58 7.25 3.49
N PHE A 121 -21.37 7.81 4.69
CA PHE A 121 -22.42 8.40 5.53
C PHE A 121 -22.46 9.92 5.46
N ALA A 122 -21.52 10.54 4.73
CA ALA A 122 -21.51 11.97 4.52
C ALA A 122 -22.61 12.38 3.52
N PRO A 123 -23.23 13.56 3.71
CA PRO A 123 -24.14 14.14 2.72
C PRO A 123 -23.51 14.26 1.31
N ASP A 124 -24.34 14.18 0.27
CA ASP A 124 -23.93 14.19 -1.14
C ASP A 124 -23.01 15.37 -1.49
N LYS A 125 -23.32 16.56 -0.97
CA LYS A 125 -22.48 17.77 -1.14
C LYS A 125 -21.01 17.56 -0.77
N PHE A 126 -20.70 16.65 0.16
CA PHE A 126 -19.34 16.33 0.58
C PHE A 126 -18.73 15.20 -0.23
N ARG A 127 -19.55 14.26 -0.70
CA ARG A 127 -19.14 13.19 -1.63
C ARG A 127 -18.82 13.73 -3.03
N GLU A 128 -19.39 14.87 -3.39
CA GLU A 128 -19.08 15.64 -4.60
C GLU A 128 -17.91 16.62 -4.40
N SER A 129 -17.51 16.88 -3.15
CA SER A 129 -16.46 17.84 -2.86
C SER A 129 -15.09 17.18 -2.94
N ARG A 130 -14.36 17.46 -4.03
CA ARG A 130 -12.98 16.95 -4.24
C ARG A 130 -12.10 17.08 -3.00
N LYS A 131 -12.04 18.26 -2.37
CA LYS A 131 -11.24 18.50 -1.15
C LYS A 131 -11.59 17.59 0.02
N VAL A 132 -12.86 17.23 0.18
CA VAL A 132 -13.32 16.37 1.28
C VAL A 132 -13.03 14.92 0.96
N VAL A 133 -13.28 14.50 -0.28
CA VAL A 133 -12.95 13.15 -0.75
C VAL A 133 -11.44 12.90 -0.69
N GLU A 134 -10.60 13.89 -1.02
CA GLU A 134 -9.14 13.78 -0.90
C GLU A 134 -8.68 13.44 0.53
N VAL A 135 -9.35 13.98 1.56
CA VAL A 135 -9.04 13.64 2.96
C VAL A 135 -9.38 12.18 3.24
N ALA A 136 -10.54 11.71 2.76
CA ALA A 136 -10.97 10.32 2.91
C ALA A 136 -10.00 9.34 2.23
N VAL A 137 -9.59 9.67 1.01
CA VAL A 137 -8.68 8.88 0.18
C VAL A 137 -7.29 8.82 0.77
N LYS A 138 -6.76 9.93 1.29
CA LYS A 138 -5.46 9.94 1.98
C LYS A 138 -5.44 9.02 3.19
N GLN A 139 -6.57 8.88 3.88
CA GLN A 139 -6.72 7.97 5.01
C GLN A 139 -6.94 6.51 4.57
N ASN A 140 -7.77 6.28 3.55
CA ASN A 140 -7.99 4.98 2.95
C ASN A 140 -8.30 5.15 1.46
N PRO A 141 -7.38 4.78 0.54
CA PRO A 141 -7.59 4.99 -0.89
C PRO A 141 -8.87 4.37 -1.45
N LYS A 142 -9.32 3.24 -0.88
CA LYS A 142 -10.56 2.56 -1.28
C LYS A 142 -11.83 3.37 -0.95
N ALA A 143 -11.72 4.42 -0.15
CA ALA A 143 -12.83 5.33 0.14
C ALA A 143 -13.34 6.06 -1.11
N VAL A 144 -12.53 6.13 -2.19
CA VAL A 144 -12.93 6.71 -3.48
C VAL A 144 -14.25 6.12 -4.00
N ARG A 145 -14.56 4.85 -3.67
CA ARG A 145 -15.79 4.16 -4.09
C ARG A 145 -17.07 4.87 -3.63
N PHE A 146 -16.97 5.67 -2.58
CA PHE A 146 -18.08 6.44 -2.00
C PHE A 146 -18.15 7.88 -2.51
N ALA A 147 -17.18 8.33 -3.32
CA ALA A 147 -17.23 9.62 -3.98
C ALA A 147 -18.38 9.66 -5.00
N SER A 148 -18.80 10.87 -5.37
CA SER A 148 -19.78 11.05 -6.44
C SER A 148 -19.29 10.42 -7.75
N GLU A 149 -20.23 10.00 -8.58
CA GLU A 149 -19.93 9.48 -9.92
C GLU A 149 -19.12 10.49 -10.74
N SER A 150 -19.49 11.78 -10.67
CA SER A 150 -18.77 12.87 -11.32
C SER A 150 -17.28 12.97 -10.95
N LEU A 151 -16.91 12.71 -9.68
CA LEU A 151 -15.50 12.68 -9.27
C LEU A 151 -14.83 11.38 -9.71
N ARG A 152 -15.53 10.25 -9.68
CA ARG A 152 -15.00 8.97 -10.19
C ARG A 152 -14.83 8.96 -11.71
N GLU A 153 -15.44 9.92 -12.41
CA GLU A 153 -15.29 10.19 -13.85
C GLU A 153 -14.30 11.34 -14.16
N ASP A 154 -13.79 12.03 -13.14
CA ASP A 154 -12.79 13.08 -13.31
C ASP A 154 -11.39 12.46 -13.52
N GLU A 155 -10.87 12.58 -14.75
CA GLU A 155 -9.57 12.02 -15.13
C GLU A 155 -8.42 12.53 -14.24
N GLU A 156 -8.38 13.82 -13.93
CA GLU A 156 -7.29 14.39 -13.12
C GLU A 156 -7.34 13.87 -11.69
N PHE A 157 -8.54 13.83 -11.11
CA PHE A 157 -8.72 13.33 -9.76
C PHE A 157 -8.40 11.83 -9.65
N VAL A 158 -8.97 10.99 -10.51
CA VAL A 158 -8.71 9.54 -10.49
C VAL A 158 -7.22 9.26 -10.70
N LYS A 159 -6.54 10.05 -11.52
CA LYS A 159 -5.09 9.94 -11.73
C LYS A 159 -4.29 10.23 -10.46
N GLU A 160 -4.61 11.30 -9.74
CA GLU A 160 -3.95 11.63 -8.46
C GLU A 160 -4.19 10.54 -7.41
N VAL A 161 -5.40 9.99 -7.35
CA VAL A 161 -5.72 8.93 -6.39
C VAL A 161 -5.05 7.61 -6.77
N ALA A 162 -4.99 7.27 -8.05
CA ALA A 162 -4.36 6.07 -8.56
C ALA A 162 -2.82 6.08 -8.40
N GLU A 163 -2.20 7.26 -8.25
CA GLU A 163 -0.79 7.37 -7.84
C GLU A 163 -0.55 6.89 -6.40
N ILE A 164 -1.56 7.00 -5.53
CA ILE A 164 -1.49 6.55 -4.14
C ILE A 164 -1.71 5.03 -4.06
N ASP A 165 -2.75 4.52 -4.71
CA ASP A 165 -3.08 3.09 -4.76
C ASP A 165 -3.75 2.73 -6.09
N GLY A 166 -3.09 1.87 -6.88
CA GLY A 166 -3.58 1.45 -8.20
C GLY A 166 -4.88 0.64 -8.16
N SER A 167 -5.23 0.03 -7.02
CA SER A 167 -6.49 -0.74 -6.85
C SER A 167 -7.74 0.14 -6.91
N VAL A 168 -7.59 1.46 -6.86
CA VAL A 168 -8.65 2.47 -7.01
C VAL A 168 -9.28 2.42 -8.40
N LEU A 169 -8.54 1.99 -9.43
CA LEU A 169 -9.05 1.90 -10.80
C LEU A 169 -10.28 1.01 -10.93
N GLN A 170 -10.46 0.00 -10.09
CA GLN A 170 -11.65 -0.85 -10.11
C GLN A 170 -12.97 -0.08 -9.84
N PHE A 171 -12.88 1.12 -9.27
CA PHE A 171 -14.02 1.98 -8.94
C PHE A 171 -14.20 3.16 -9.91
N ALA A 172 -13.25 3.36 -10.84
CA ALA A 172 -13.35 4.35 -11.90
C ALA A 172 -14.33 3.89 -12.97
N SER A 173 -14.83 4.81 -13.79
CA SER A 173 -15.70 4.47 -14.93
C SER A 173 -14.95 3.63 -15.96
N GLU A 174 -15.67 2.79 -16.72
CA GLU A 174 -15.09 1.97 -17.79
C GLU A 174 -14.31 2.81 -18.82
N THR A 175 -14.79 4.03 -19.09
CA THR A 175 -14.15 5.01 -19.99
C THR A 175 -12.79 5.48 -19.46
N LEU A 176 -12.62 5.62 -18.14
CA LEU A 176 -11.35 5.98 -17.51
C LEU A 176 -10.44 4.77 -17.28
N CYS A 177 -10.98 3.59 -17.00
CA CYS A 177 -10.23 2.34 -16.98
C CYS A 177 -9.59 2.06 -18.36
N GLY A 178 -10.31 2.39 -19.44
CA GLY A 178 -9.78 2.38 -20.81
C GLY A 178 -8.84 3.55 -21.14
N ASN A 179 -8.81 4.61 -20.33
CA ASN A 179 -7.92 5.76 -20.54
C ASN A 179 -6.50 5.44 -20.03
N TRP A 180 -5.65 5.04 -20.98
CA TRP A 180 -4.28 4.57 -20.77
C TRP A 180 -3.36 5.52 -19.96
N ARG A 181 -3.65 6.83 -19.92
CA ARG A 181 -2.88 7.82 -19.14
C ARG A 181 -3.08 7.67 -17.63
N VAL A 182 -4.24 7.16 -17.22
CA VAL A 182 -4.58 6.91 -15.82
C VAL A 182 -4.10 5.52 -15.42
N ALA A 183 -4.32 4.51 -16.28
CA ALA A 183 -3.84 3.15 -16.08
C ALA A 183 -2.31 3.05 -15.97
N SER A 184 -1.56 3.75 -16.83
CA SER A 184 -0.07 3.72 -16.80
C SER A 184 0.55 4.24 -15.50
N LYS A 185 -0.10 5.18 -14.81
CA LYS A 185 0.36 5.68 -13.51
C LYS A 185 0.05 4.72 -12.36
N ALA A 186 -1.12 4.08 -12.36
CA ALA A 186 -1.44 3.00 -11.42
C ALA A 186 -0.50 1.79 -11.58
N VAL A 187 -0.19 1.46 -12.84
CA VAL A 187 0.75 0.40 -13.21
C VAL A 187 2.13 0.69 -12.63
N ALA A 188 2.57 1.95 -12.50
CA ALA A 188 3.87 2.28 -11.90
C ALA A 188 4.08 1.70 -10.49
N GLN A 189 3.02 1.39 -9.74
CA GLN A 189 3.07 0.83 -8.39
C GLN A 189 2.82 -0.68 -8.34
N SER A 190 1.87 -1.21 -9.13
CA SER A 190 1.60 -2.66 -9.19
C SER A 190 0.97 -3.06 -10.52
N TRP A 191 1.65 -3.94 -11.27
CA TRP A 191 1.14 -4.52 -12.51
C TRP A 191 -0.11 -5.42 -12.31
N GLU A 192 -0.32 -5.95 -11.10
CA GLU A 192 -1.50 -6.77 -10.74
C GLU A 192 -2.80 -5.95 -10.72
N ALA A 193 -2.70 -4.62 -10.63
CA ALA A 193 -3.85 -3.73 -10.60
C ALA A 193 -4.50 -3.53 -11.99
N LEU A 194 -3.92 -4.07 -13.06
CA LEU A 194 -4.52 -4.02 -14.39
C LEU A 194 -5.68 -5.02 -14.48
N PRO A 195 -6.93 -4.55 -14.69
CA PRO A 195 -8.01 -5.45 -15.07
C PRO A 195 -7.80 -5.86 -16.53
N PHE A 196 -7.02 -6.92 -16.74
CA PHE A 196 -6.84 -7.55 -18.06
C PHE A 196 -8.16 -8.05 -18.68
N GLU A 197 -9.26 -8.05 -17.91
CA GLU A 197 -10.59 -8.54 -18.29
C GLU A 197 -11.53 -7.48 -18.89
N GLN A 198 -11.31 -6.18 -18.67
CA GLN A 198 -12.31 -5.13 -18.96
C GLN A 198 -11.93 -4.16 -20.09
N VAL A 199 -10.77 -4.34 -20.75
CA VAL A 199 -10.30 -3.43 -21.80
C VAL A 199 -10.51 -4.05 -23.18
N ASP A 200 -11.72 -3.90 -23.72
CA ASP A 200 -12.14 -4.38 -25.06
C ASP A 200 -11.45 -3.68 -26.27
N GLY A 201 -10.37 -2.93 -26.02
CA GLY A 201 -9.59 -2.22 -27.05
C GLY A 201 -8.12 -2.64 -27.16
N GLY A 202 -7.67 -3.60 -26.36
CA GLY A 202 -6.25 -3.97 -26.25
C GLY A 202 -5.45 -2.93 -25.47
N LEU A 203 -4.71 -3.38 -24.46
CA LEU A 203 -3.78 -2.51 -23.73
C LEU A 203 -2.72 -1.95 -24.69
N SER A 204 -2.40 -0.66 -24.58
CA SER A 204 -1.36 -0.02 -25.39
C SER A 204 -0.02 -0.76 -25.23
N ARG A 205 0.73 -0.88 -26.35
CA ARG A 205 2.05 -1.51 -26.41
C ARG A 205 2.96 -1.05 -25.26
N GLU A 206 2.98 0.25 -24.98
CA GLU A 206 3.83 0.84 -23.93
C GLU A 206 3.47 0.35 -22.52
N VAL A 207 2.18 0.15 -22.23
CA VAL A 207 1.70 -0.31 -20.92
C VAL A 207 2.04 -1.79 -20.71
N LEU A 208 1.87 -2.60 -21.75
CA LEU A 208 2.25 -4.01 -21.74
C LEU A 208 3.77 -4.18 -21.53
N LEU A 209 4.58 -3.33 -22.16
CA LEU A 209 6.03 -3.32 -21.93
C LEU A 209 6.38 -2.80 -20.54
N GLY A 210 5.64 -1.81 -20.03
CA GLY A 210 5.79 -1.27 -18.68
C GLY A 210 5.51 -2.30 -17.59
N SER A 211 4.47 -3.12 -17.75
CA SER A 211 4.15 -4.21 -16.80
C SER A 211 5.22 -5.30 -16.83
N VAL A 212 5.70 -5.68 -18.01
CA VAL A 212 6.80 -6.66 -18.17
C VAL A 212 8.11 -6.14 -17.57
N LYS A 213 8.38 -4.82 -17.67
CA LYS A 213 9.54 -4.20 -17.03
C LYS A 213 9.55 -4.37 -15.53
N GLN A 214 8.38 -4.31 -14.89
CA GLN A 214 8.25 -4.47 -13.44
C GLN A 214 8.36 -5.92 -13.02
N ASP A 215 7.59 -6.80 -13.66
CA ASP A 215 7.62 -8.23 -13.39
C ASP A 215 7.41 -9.01 -14.69
N TRP A 216 8.30 -9.96 -14.93
CA TRP A 216 8.22 -10.86 -16.07
C TRP A 216 6.92 -11.67 -16.07
N ARG A 217 6.31 -11.92 -14.90
CA ARG A 217 5.05 -12.70 -14.77
C ARG A 217 3.90 -12.08 -15.54
N ALA A 218 3.90 -10.76 -15.74
CA ALA A 218 2.90 -10.06 -16.53
C ALA A 218 2.76 -10.67 -17.94
N ILE A 219 3.86 -11.15 -18.54
CA ILE A 219 3.83 -11.76 -19.88
C ILE A 219 2.91 -12.99 -19.97
N LYS A 220 2.70 -13.71 -18.85
CA LYS A 220 1.82 -14.88 -18.82
C LYS A 220 0.36 -14.50 -19.04
N GLU A 221 -0.07 -13.39 -18.45
CA GLU A 221 -1.44 -12.88 -18.61
C GLU A 221 -1.64 -12.33 -20.02
N ILE A 222 -0.64 -11.62 -20.54
CA ILE A 222 -0.66 -11.07 -21.91
C ILE A 222 -0.80 -12.19 -22.94
N LEU A 223 -0.02 -13.26 -22.81
CA LEU A 223 -0.03 -14.41 -23.73
C LEU A 223 -1.31 -15.26 -23.67
N GLN A 224 -2.13 -15.15 -22.61
CA GLN A 224 -3.39 -15.90 -22.50
C GLN A 224 -4.54 -15.29 -23.31
N LYS A 225 -4.54 -13.96 -23.52
CA LYS A 225 -5.69 -13.24 -24.07
C LYS A 225 -5.68 -13.11 -25.59
N SER A 226 -4.50 -12.89 -26.19
CA SER A 226 -4.39 -12.56 -27.61
C SER A 226 -3.05 -13.03 -28.19
N PRO A 227 -3.00 -13.43 -29.48
CA PRO A 227 -1.73 -13.67 -30.15
C PRO A 227 -0.90 -12.38 -30.15
N VAL A 228 0.22 -12.43 -29.45
CA VAL A 228 1.15 -11.31 -29.33
C VAL A 228 2.12 -11.36 -30.51
N PRO A 229 2.35 -10.25 -31.23
CA PRO A 229 3.24 -10.25 -32.37
C PRO A 229 4.70 -10.41 -31.92
N GLN A 230 5.51 -11.03 -32.79
CA GLN A 230 6.87 -11.46 -32.45
C GLN A 230 7.80 -10.28 -32.10
N ASP A 231 7.65 -9.16 -32.79
CA ASP A 231 8.38 -7.90 -32.55
C ASP A 231 8.17 -7.38 -31.12
N PHE A 232 6.95 -7.49 -30.59
CA PHE A 232 6.63 -7.15 -29.21
C PHE A 232 7.37 -8.05 -28.23
N LEU A 233 7.41 -9.37 -28.48
CA LEU A 233 8.07 -10.33 -27.59
C LEU A 233 9.58 -10.08 -27.52
N VAL A 234 10.20 -9.73 -28.66
CA VAL A 234 11.62 -9.34 -28.72
C VAL A 234 11.87 -8.06 -27.93
N GLU A 235 11.02 -7.05 -28.07
CA GLU A 235 11.13 -5.79 -27.31
C GLU A 235 10.92 -6.03 -25.81
N ALA A 236 9.94 -6.85 -25.44
CA ALA A 236 9.71 -7.27 -24.06
C ALA A 236 10.94 -7.99 -23.47
N ALA A 237 11.60 -8.85 -24.26
CA ALA A 237 12.82 -9.55 -23.86
C ALA A 237 14.00 -8.58 -23.64
N ALA A 238 14.07 -7.52 -24.45
CA ALA A 238 15.08 -6.49 -24.33
C ALA A 238 14.89 -5.64 -23.05
N ILE A 239 13.65 -5.50 -22.58
CA ILE A 239 13.32 -4.78 -21.36
C ILE A 239 13.53 -5.66 -20.12
N ASN A 240 13.05 -6.91 -20.17
CA ASN A 240 13.17 -7.87 -19.07
C ASN A 240 13.50 -9.28 -19.61
N PRO A 241 14.76 -9.74 -19.51
CA PRO A 241 15.17 -11.02 -20.08
C PRO A 241 14.55 -12.23 -19.36
N GLU A 242 14.02 -12.05 -18.14
CA GLU A 242 13.39 -13.13 -17.35
C GLU A 242 12.09 -13.63 -17.96
N ILE A 243 11.51 -12.96 -18.97
CA ILE A 243 10.28 -13.41 -19.64
C ILE A 243 10.43 -14.81 -20.25
N VAL A 244 11.66 -15.24 -20.58
CA VAL A 244 11.97 -16.60 -21.04
C VAL A 244 11.59 -17.68 -20.02
N ARG A 245 11.34 -17.32 -18.76
CA ARG A 245 10.83 -18.24 -17.74
C ARG A 245 9.39 -18.67 -18.00
N ALA A 246 8.62 -17.88 -18.76
CA ALA A 246 7.28 -18.24 -19.20
C ALA A 246 7.35 -19.47 -20.11
N GLN A 247 6.58 -20.51 -19.79
CA GLN A 247 6.65 -21.81 -20.47
C GLN A 247 6.44 -21.69 -21.99
N GLN A 248 5.58 -20.77 -22.40
CA GLN A 248 5.25 -20.47 -23.80
C GLN A 248 6.43 -19.88 -24.58
N LEU A 249 7.39 -19.21 -23.91
CA LEU A 249 8.51 -18.51 -24.55
C LEU A 249 9.83 -19.30 -24.54
N ARG A 250 9.93 -20.38 -23.76
CA ARG A 250 11.16 -21.19 -23.62
C ARG A 250 11.66 -21.83 -24.90
N GLY A 251 10.81 -21.93 -25.92
CA GLY A 251 11.13 -22.46 -27.25
C GLY A 251 11.29 -21.39 -28.34
N ASN A 252 11.17 -20.10 -28.01
CA ASN A 252 11.25 -19.03 -28.99
C ASN A 252 12.70 -18.55 -29.17
N LYS A 253 13.31 -18.89 -30.32
CA LYS A 253 14.74 -18.62 -30.61
C LYS A 253 15.09 -17.13 -30.63
N GLU A 254 14.24 -16.27 -31.19
CA GLU A 254 14.53 -14.83 -31.28
C GLU A 254 14.45 -14.15 -29.91
N VAL A 255 13.42 -14.48 -29.12
CA VAL A 255 13.28 -14.01 -27.74
C VAL A 255 14.47 -14.49 -26.90
N ALA A 256 14.89 -15.74 -27.10
CA ALA A 256 16.08 -16.31 -26.45
C ALA A 256 17.36 -15.55 -26.82
N LEU A 257 17.60 -15.25 -28.10
CA LEU A 257 18.77 -14.49 -28.54
C LEU A 257 18.86 -13.14 -27.83
N THR A 258 17.76 -12.39 -27.79
CA THR A 258 17.72 -11.09 -27.13
C THR A 258 17.95 -11.21 -25.63
N ALA A 259 17.27 -12.15 -24.96
CA ALA A 259 17.43 -12.36 -23.52
C ALA A 259 18.86 -12.79 -23.14
N LEU A 260 19.47 -13.67 -23.93
CA LEU A 260 20.85 -14.15 -23.72
C LEU A 260 21.88 -13.05 -23.95
N SER A 261 21.63 -12.14 -24.90
CA SER A 261 22.51 -11.00 -25.15
C SER A 261 22.62 -10.06 -23.93
N LEU A 262 21.57 -9.99 -23.12
CA LEU A 262 21.52 -9.22 -21.88
C LEU A 262 22.00 -10.02 -20.67
N ASN A 263 21.60 -11.29 -20.56
CA ASN A 263 21.99 -12.19 -19.49
C ASN A 263 22.14 -13.63 -20.00
N GLY A 264 23.40 -14.08 -20.15
CA GLY A 264 23.74 -15.40 -20.67
C GLY A 264 23.27 -16.56 -19.79
N LEU A 265 22.99 -16.32 -18.50
CA LEU A 265 22.44 -17.35 -17.60
C LEU A 265 20.98 -17.68 -17.88
N MET A 266 20.28 -16.87 -18.70
CA MET A 266 18.92 -17.19 -19.13
C MET A 266 18.83 -18.50 -19.93
N LEU A 267 19.96 -18.99 -20.43
CA LEU A 267 20.07 -20.27 -21.14
C LEU A 267 19.47 -21.42 -20.33
N HIS A 268 19.61 -21.38 -18.99
CA HIS A 268 19.06 -22.38 -18.07
C HIS A 268 17.56 -22.64 -18.26
N TYR A 269 16.79 -21.58 -18.57
CA TYR A 269 15.33 -21.66 -18.66
C TYR A 269 14.83 -22.18 -20.01
N LEU A 270 15.69 -22.21 -21.04
CA LEU A 270 15.30 -22.62 -22.37
C LEU A 270 15.13 -24.14 -22.49
N LEU A 271 14.34 -24.56 -23.48
CA LEU A 271 14.15 -25.97 -23.79
C LEU A 271 15.49 -26.64 -24.16
N PRO A 272 15.65 -27.95 -23.88
CA PRO A 272 16.88 -28.70 -24.19
C PRO A 272 17.36 -28.52 -25.63
N ASP A 273 16.43 -28.47 -26.59
CA ASP A 273 16.74 -28.31 -28.03
C ASP A 273 17.47 -26.98 -28.31
N LEU A 274 17.00 -25.88 -27.71
CA LEU A 274 17.65 -24.57 -27.85
C LEU A 274 18.97 -24.50 -27.07
N ARG A 275 19.10 -25.23 -25.96
CA ARG A 275 20.39 -25.34 -25.24
C ARG A 275 21.43 -26.17 -26.00
N ALA A 276 21.00 -26.93 -27.00
CA ALA A 276 21.84 -27.64 -27.95
C ALA A 276 22.08 -26.86 -29.25
N ASP A 277 21.63 -25.60 -29.33
CA ASP A 277 21.93 -24.70 -30.45
C ASP A 277 23.30 -24.01 -30.21
N PRO A 278 24.31 -24.23 -31.09
CA PRO A 278 25.63 -23.65 -30.93
C PRO A 278 25.63 -22.12 -31.03
N GLU A 279 24.70 -21.52 -31.78
CA GLU A 279 24.60 -20.06 -31.89
C GLU A 279 24.22 -19.46 -30.53
N LEU A 280 23.14 -19.98 -29.93
CA LEU A 280 22.64 -19.54 -28.61
C LEU A 280 23.68 -19.79 -27.51
N ALA A 281 24.32 -20.96 -27.52
CA ALA A 281 25.38 -21.29 -26.57
C ALA A 281 26.54 -20.30 -26.68
N SER A 282 26.97 -19.96 -27.89
CA SER A 282 28.08 -19.02 -28.10
C SER A 282 27.73 -17.60 -27.62
N VAL A 283 26.50 -17.13 -27.83
CA VAL A 283 26.02 -15.82 -27.35
C VAL A 283 25.97 -15.81 -25.82
N ALA A 284 25.41 -16.86 -25.22
CA ALA A 284 25.31 -17.00 -23.76
C ALA A 284 26.68 -16.98 -23.09
N ILE A 285 27.64 -17.76 -23.59
CA ILE A 285 29.01 -17.84 -23.03
C ILE A 285 29.78 -16.53 -23.23
N ARG A 286 29.62 -15.86 -24.38
CA ARG A 286 30.23 -14.55 -24.62
C ARG A 286 29.74 -13.49 -23.62
N GLN A 287 28.46 -13.53 -23.28
CA GLN A 287 27.88 -12.62 -22.29
C GLN A 287 28.34 -13.00 -20.87
N ASN A 288 28.19 -14.27 -20.49
CA ASN A 288 28.63 -14.82 -19.21
C ASN A 288 29.33 -16.18 -19.41
N PRO A 289 30.65 -16.26 -19.18
CA PRO A 289 31.41 -17.52 -19.29
C PRO A 289 30.88 -18.67 -18.42
N ASP A 290 30.17 -18.36 -17.34
CA ASP A 290 29.58 -19.36 -16.45
C ASP A 290 28.38 -20.08 -17.10
N ALA A 291 27.79 -19.50 -18.15
CA ALA A 291 26.70 -20.10 -18.92
C ALA A 291 27.08 -21.44 -19.57
N MET A 292 28.38 -21.75 -19.70
CA MET A 292 28.85 -23.07 -20.16
C MET A 292 28.26 -24.24 -19.34
N GLY A 293 27.98 -24.02 -18.05
CA GLY A 293 27.32 -25.02 -17.21
C GLY A 293 25.89 -25.36 -17.66
N GLU A 294 25.22 -24.42 -18.30
CA GLU A 294 23.82 -24.52 -18.73
C GLU A 294 23.67 -25.05 -20.16
N VAL A 295 24.73 -24.98 -20.95
CA VAL A 295 24.79 -25.55 -22.30
C VAL A 295 24.51 -27.06 -22.26
N HIS A 296 23.82 -27.56 -23.27
CA HIS A 296 23.52 -28.98 -23.38
C HIS A 296 24.82 -29.82 -23.40
N PRO A 297 24.89 -30.98 -22.72
CA PRO A 297 26.11 -31.77 -22.62
C PRO A 297 26.81 -32.12 -23.94
N CYS A 298 26.07 -32.18 -25.05
CA CYS A 298 26.64 -32.46 -26.37
C CYS A 298 27.62 -31.38 -26.86
N LEU A 299 27.40 -30.10 -26.50
CA LEU A 299 28.22 -28.99 -26.98
C LEU A 299 29.34 -28.58 -26.00
N ARG A 300 29.31 -29.05 -24.74
CA ARG A 300 30.28 -28.63 -23.70
C ARG A 300 31.75 -28.96 -24.01
N ARG A 301 31.98 -29.90 -24.93
CA ARG A 301 33.33 -30.31 -25.37
C ARG A 301 33.76 -29.68 -26.69
N GLU A 302 32.95 -28.80 -27.26
CA GLU A 302 33.31 -28.08 -28.48
C GLU A 302 34.45 -27.11 -28.21
N LYS A 303 35.49 -27.20 -29.04
CA LYS A 303 36.69 -26.37 -28.89
C LYS A 303 36.38 -24.88 -29.00
N ASP A 304 35.48 -24.51 -29.91
CA ASP A 304 35.15 -23.11 -30.15
C ASP A 304 34.46 -22.48 -28.94
N LEU A 305 33.51 -23.19 -28.31
CA LEU A 305 32.85 -22.73 -27.10
C LEU A 305 33.80 -22.66 -25.90
N LEU A 306 34.71 -23.63 -25.76
CA LEU A 306 35.75 -23.61 -24.72
C LEU A 306 36.72 -22.43 -24.89
N ASN A 307 37.12 -22.13 -26.13
CA ASN A 307 37.96 -20.98 -26.44
C ASN A 307 37.24 -19.68 -26.03
N ILE A 308 35.97 -19.52 -26.42
CA ILE A 308 35.15 -18.36 -26.02
C ILE A 308 35.07 -18.24 -24.49
N GLN A 309 34.86 -19.35 -23.77
CA GLN A 309 34.79 -19.35 -22.32
C GLN A 309 36.12 -18.91 -21.68
N THR A 310 37.23 -19.49 -22.12
CA THR A 310 38.56 -19.17 -21.58
C THR A 310 38.95 -17.71 -21.83
N GLU A 311 38.65 -17.18 -23.02
CA GLU A 311 38.83 -15.76 -23.34
C GLU A 311 37.96 -14.87 -22.43
N GLY A 312 36.70 -15.24 -22.23
CA GLY A 312 35.78 -14.51 -21.36
C GLY A 312 36.22 -14.50 -19.89
N LEU A 313 36.66 -15.64 -19.36
CA LEU A 313 37.22 -15.74 -18.00
C LEU A 313 38.50 -14.92 -17.86
N ALA A 314 39.41 -14.98 -18.83
CA ALA A 314 40.62 -14.18 -18.84
C ALA A 314 40.32 -12.67 -18.88
N ARG A 315 39.30 -12.25 -19.66
CA ARG A 315 38.84 -10.86 -19.69
C ARG A 315 38.30 -10.41 -18.32
N ARG A 316 37.47 -11.23 -17.66
CA ARG A 316 36.94 -10.94 -16.32
C ARG A 316 38.06 -10.76 -15.30
N ALA A 317 39.01 -11.71 -15.25
CA ALA A 317 40.16 -11.63 -14.34
C ALA A 317 41.03 -10.37 -14.55
N ARG A 318 41.24 -9.96 -15.81
CA ARG A 318 41.98 -8.71 -16.12
C ARG A 318 41.24 -7.46 -15.63
N LEU A 319 39.91 -7.42 -15.74
CA LEU A 319 39.11 -6.30 -15.25
C LEU A 319 39.10 -6.23 -13.72
N GLU A 320 38.98 -7.37 -13.04
CA GLU A 320 39.07 -7.45 -11.58
C GLU A 320 40.44 -6.97 -11.08
N LEU A 321 41.53 -7.41 -11.70
CA LEU A 321 42.88 -6.95 -11.36
C LEU A 321 43.02 -5.43 -11.53
N ARG A 322 42.46 -4.85 -12.60
CA ARG A 322 42.47 -3.40 -12.81
C ARG A 322 41.66 -2.66 -11.75
N ARG A 323 40.49 -3.19 -11.38
CA ARG A 323 39.65 -2.63 -10.33
C ARG A 323 40.37 -2.64 -8.98
N MET A 324 40.96 -3.77 -8.59
CA MET A 324 41.74 -3.88 -7.35
C MET A 324 42.90 -2.90 -7.31
N LYS A 325 43.62 -2.72 -8.43
CA LYS A 325 44.70 -1.73 -8.53
C LYS A 325 44.20 -0.29 -8.39
N ALA A 326 43.05 0.03 -9.00
CA ALA A 326 42.45 1.35 -8.89
C ALA A 326 41.94 1.64 -7.47
N GLU A 327 41.31 0.66 -6.80
CA GLU A 327 40.88 0.76 -5.40
C GLU A 327 42.07 0.94 -4.46
N ALA A 328 43.18 0.21 -4.66
CA ALA A 328 44.41 0.39 -3.90
C ALA A 328 45.02 1.79 -4.10
N ALA A 329 45.13 2.26 -5.34
CA ALA A 329 45.65 3.60 -5.64
C ALA A 329 44.75 4.72 -5.06
N ALA A 330 43.43 4.54 -5.07
CA ALA A 330 42.48 5.46 -4.46
C ALA A 330 42.62 5.49 -2.92
N ALA A 331 42.84 4.33 -2.29
CA ALA A 331 43.09 4.23 -0.86
C ALA A 331 44.39 4.92 -0.45
N GLU A 332 45.48 4.70 -1.21
CA GLU A 332 46.76 5.40 -1.01
C GLU A 332 46.62 6.92 -1.16
N ALA A 333 45.88 7.39 -2.19
CA ALA A 333 45.62 8.81 -2.38
C ALA A 333 44.77 9.43 -1.26
N ALA A 334 43.77 8.68 -0.74
CA ALA A 334 42.95 9.12 0.38
C ALA A 334 43.76 9.21 1.68
N GLN A 335 44.67 8.24 1.93
CA GLN A 335 45.58 8.28 3.07
C GLN A 335 46.55 9.47 2.98
N ALA A 336 47.15 9.71 1.80
CA ALA A 336 48.03 10.86 1.59
C ALA A 336 47.30 12.21 1.77
N MET A 337 46.02 12.31 1.38
CA MET A 337 45.21 13.50 1.67
C MET A 337 44.90 13.65 3.16
N GLN A 338 44.63 12.58 3.90
CA GLN A 338 44.43 12.65 5.35
C GLN A 338 45.71 13.10 6.07
N GLU A 339 46.87 12.59 5.67
CA GLU A 339 48.18 13.00 6.20
C GLU A 339 48.48 14.47 5.87
N ALA A 340 48.08 14.97 4.70
CA ALA A 340 48.24 16.37 4.31
C ALA A 340 47.25 17.35 4.99
N ILE A 341 46.15 16.86 5.59
CA ILE A 341 45.15 17.68 6.30
C ILE A 341 45.47 17.78 7.81
N VAL A 342 46.44 17.04 8.32
CA VAL A 342 46.96 17.28 9.68
C VAL A 342 47.73 18.61 9.63
N PRO A 343 47.24 19.70 10.28
CA PRO A 343 48.05 20.90 10.37
C PRO A 343 49.25 20.54 11.26
N ASP A 344 50.47 20.74 10.75
CA ASP A 344 51.68 20.67 11.56
C ASP A 344 51.47 21.53 12.80
N ALA A 345 51.21 20.89 13.95
CA ALA A 345 51.00 21.56 15.23
C ALA A 345 52.23 22.39 15.64
N ASP A 346 53.40 22.08 15.06
CA ASP A 346 54.65 22.82 15.29
C ASP A 346 54.73 24.13 14.48
N THR A 347 54.06 24.25 13.32
CA THR A 347 54.09 25.52 12.54
C THR A 347 53.10 26.57 13.07
N ALA A 348 52.04 26.15 13.75
CA ALA A 348 51.10 27.06 14.41
C ALA A 348 51.68 27.65 15.71
N ALA A 349 52.58 26.92 16.39
CA ALA A 349 53.28 27.42 17.57
C ALA A 349 54.28 28.53 17.22
N ASP A 350 55.11 28.34 16.19
CA ASP A 350 56.09 29.33 15.74
C ASP A 350 55.43 30.60 15.15
N ALA A 351 54.28 30.46 14.48
CA ALA A 351 53.52 31.60 13.97
C ALA A 351 52.83 32.41 15.08
N ALA A 352 52.37 31.74 16.14
CA ALA A 352 51.78 32.40 17.31
C ALA A 352 52.82 33.11 18.18
N GLU A 353 54.03 32.55 18.30
CA GLU A 353 55.12 33.14 19.08
C GLU A 353 55.71 34.39 18.40
N ASN A 354 55.82 34.40 17.07
CA ASN A 354 56.23 35.60 16.32
C ASN A 354 55.15 36.71 16.28
N ALA A 355 53.86 36.36 16.23
CA ALA A 355 52.79 37.35 16.29
C ALA A 355 52.66 38.01 17.67
N ALA A 356 53.01 37.29 18.75
CA ALA A 356 53.08 37.85 20.10
C ALA A 356 54.30 38.75 20.30
N ALA A 357 55.41 38.49 19.61
CA ALA A 357 56.61 39.32 19.65
C ALA A 357 56.43 40.67 18.92
N ASP A 358 55.76 40.68 17.75
CA ASP A 358 55.48 41.92 17.01
C ASP A 358 54.45 42.81 17.72
N ALA A 359 53.46 42.23 18.41
CA ALA A 359 52.47 43.00 19.17
C ALA A 359 53.05 43.68 20.43
N ALA A 360 54.16 43.18 20.97
CA ALA A 360 54.83 43.76 22.14
C ALA A 360 55.82 44.89 21.78
N ALA A 361 56.16 45.07 20.50
CA ALA A 361 57.09 46.10 20.04
C ALA A 361 56.40 47.43 19.66
N ASP A 362 55.07 47.46 19.53
CA ASP A 362 54.30 48.66 19.15
C ASP A 362 53.71 49.42 20.37
N GLU A 363 54.02 48.97 21.61
CA GLU A 363 53.58 49.59 22.88
C GLU A 363 54.73 50.11 23.78
N ALA A 364 55.95 50.26 23.26
CA ALA A 364 57.10 50.87 23.96
C ALA A 364 57.68 52.04 23.16
#